data_AF-A0A9D9HC78-F1
#
_entry.id   AF-A0A9D9HC78-F1
#
_cell.length_a   1.000
_cell.length_b   1.000
_cell.length_c   1.000
_cell.angle_alpha   90.00
_cell.angle_beta   90.00
_cell.angle_gamma   90.00
#
_symmetry.space_group_name_H-M   'P 1'
#
loop_
_entity.id
_entity.type
_entity.pdbx_description
1 polymer ?
#
loop_
_entity_poly.entity_id
_entity_poly.type
_entity_poly.pdbx_seq_one_letter_code
_entity_poly.pdbx_strand_id
1 'polypeptide(L)'
;MKIRKEYCNWDGSRVWEEVVSYVKSHGTFSSVTGIPYSATFVGSCIFIKGGKPGTKRSVEGEYLTGKGFIAAYDIIRTFDEINTGKVKPYIRRQQTPFMGLLFSAGIIEQDNDIFDRTLI
;
A
#
# COMPACT_ATOMS: atom_id res chain seq x y z
N MET A 1 1.15 -8.29 9.83
CA MET A 1 1.46 -8.04 8.40
C MET A 1 2.91 -7.65 8.33
N LYS A 2 3.62 -8.14 7.31
CA LYS A 2 5.04 -7.89 7.12
C LYS A 2 5.37 -7.69 5.64
N ILE A 3 6.51 -7.08 5.37
CA ILE A 3 7.07 -7.05 4.00
C ILE A 3 7.56 -8.45 3.67
N ARG A 4 7.22 -8.95 2.48
CA ARG A 4 7.73 -10.25 2.01
C ARG A 4 9.24 -10.18 1.82
N LYS A 5 9.94 -11.25 2.19
CA LYS A 5 11.40 -11.30 2.29
C LYS A 5 12.12 -10.83 1.02
N GLU A 6 11.57 -11.12 -0.17
CA GLU A 6 12.14 -10.68 -1.45
C GLU A 6 12.23 -9.15 -1.61
N TYR A 7 11.34 -8.39 -0.96
CA TYR A 7 11.28 -6.93 -1.06
C TYR A 7 11.98 -6.20 0.09
N CYS A 8 12.35 -6.88 1.18
CA CYS A 8 13.05 -6.23 2.32
C CYS A 8 14.39 -5.60 1.90
N ASN A 9 15.07 -6.20 0.92
CA ASN A 9 16.34 -5.73 0.38
C ASN A 9 16.18 -4.73 -0.76
N TRP A 10 14.96 -4.45 -1.21
CA TRP A 10 14.71 -3.45 -2.23
C TRP A 10 14.61 -2.08 -1.58
N ASP A 11 15.18 -1.08 -2.25
CA ASP A 11 14.93 0.32 -1.88
C ASP A 11 13.52 0.75 -2.31
N GLY A 12 13.06 1.87 -1.76
CA GLY A 12 11.75 2.41 -2.07
C GLY A 12 11.56 2.76 -3.54
N SER A 13 12.62 3.07 -4.29
CA SER A 13 12.51 3.42 -5.72
C SER A 13 12.13 2.20 -6.54
N ARG A 14 12.80 1.06 -6.30
CA ARG A 14 12.48 -0.20 -6.98
C ARG A 14 11.07 -0.69 -6.62
N VAL A 15 10.66 -0.53 -5.37
CA VAL A 15 9.29 -0.91 -4.96
C VAL A 15 8.23 0.05 -5.52
N TRP A 16 8.56 1.33 -5.67
CA TRP A 16 7.69 2.28 -6.35
C TRP A 16 7.44 1.88 -7.80
N GLU A 17 8.47 1.45 -8.53
CA GLU A 17 8.33 0.95 -9.90
C GLU A 17 7.40 -0.25 -9.98
N GLU A 18 7.51 -1.19 -9.04
CA GLU A 18 6.63 -2.37 -8.95
C GLU A 18 5.16 -1.94 -8.72
N VAL A 19 4.93 -1.02 -7.77
CA VAL A 19 3.59 -0.49 -7.51
C VAL A 19 3.02 0.27 -8.72
N VAL A 20 3.86 1.05 -9.41
CA VAL A 20 3.44 1.75 -10.63
C VAL A 20 3.11 0.76 -11.76
N SER A 21 3.90 -0.31 -11.91
CA SER A 21 3.64 -1.40 -12.86
C SER A 21 2.28 -2.07 -12.58
N TYR A 22 2.03 -2.41 -11.31
CA TYR A 22 0.74 -2.93 -10.85
C TYR A 22 -0.41 -1.96 -11.18
N VAL A 23 -0.28 -0.68 -10.83
CA VAL A 23 -1.33 0.33 -11.09
C VAL A 23 -1.61 0.49 -12.57
N LYS A 24 -0.58 0.50 -13.43
CA LYS A 24 -0.74 0.60 -14.88
C LYS A 24 -1.46 -0.61 -15.49
N SER A 25 -1.26 -1.79 -14.94
CA SER A 25 -1.87 -3.03 -15.43
C SER A 25 -3.29 -3.26 -14.92
N HIS A 26 -3.59 -2.89 -13.67
CA HIS A 26 -4.86 -3.22 -13.02
C HIS A 26 -5.83 -2.02 -12.89
N GLY A 27 -5.31 -0.80 -12.76
CA GLY A 27 -6.12 0.44 -12.59
C GLY A 27 -6.97 0.52 -11.31
N THR A 28 -7.04 -0.56 -10.54
CA THR A 28 -7.82 -0.67 -9.30
C THR A 28 -7.07 -1.51 -8.26
N PHE A 29 -7.41 -1.30 -7.00
CA PHE A 29 -6.85 -2.06 -5.89
C PHE A 29 -7.79 -2.00 -4.67
N SER A 30 -7.51 -2.81 -3.66
CA SER A 30 -8.28 -2.81 -2.41
C SER A 30 -7.40 -2.43 -1.22
N SER A 31 -7.98 -1.81 -0.19
CA SER A 31 -7.32 -1.78 1.11
C SER A 31 -7.13 -3.21 1.63
N VAL A 32 -6.27 -3.36 2.64
CA VAL A 32 -6.10 -4.61 3.39
C VAL A 32 -7.43 -5.15 3.95
N THR A 33 -8.42 -4.27 4.18
CA THR A 33 -9.77 -4.62 4.67
C THR A 33 -10.82 -4.76 3.56
N GLY A 34 -10.41 -4.80 2.28
CA GLY A 34 -11.32 -5.01 1.15
C GLY A 34 -12.07 -3.79 0.64
N ILE A 35 -11.70 -2.57 1.04
CA ILE A 35 -12.34 -1.34 0.52
C ILE A 35 -11.75 -1.02 -0.85
N PRO A 36 -12.57 -0.88 -1.91
CA PRO A 36 -12.06 -0.66 -3.27
C PRO A 36 -11.58 0.78 -3.51
N TYR A 37 -10.59 0.89 -4.40
CA TYR A 37 -10.04 2.13 -4.91
C TYR A 37 -9.77 2.02 -6.41
N SER A 38 -9.92 3.13 -7.13
CA SER A 38 -9.28 3.32 -8.43
C SER A 38 -7.93 3.99 -8.25
N ALA A 39 -6.98 3.64 -9.12
CA ALA A 39 -5.64 4.18 -9.14
C ALA A 39 -5.22 4.48 -10.59
N THR A 40 -4.58 5.62 -10.80
CA THR A 40 -4.01 5.98 -12.10
C THR A 40 -2.67 6.65 -11.91
N PHE A 41 -1.66 6.18 -12.62
CA PHE A 41 -0.35 6.82 -12.61
C PHE A 41 -0.37 8.06 -13.52
N VAL A 42 -0.06 9.23 -12.95
CA VAL A 42 -0.08 10.54 -13.63
C VAL A 42 1.19 11.30 -13.29
N GLY A 43 2.04 11.52 -14.29
CA GLY A 43 3.35 12.16 -14.11
C GLY A 43 4.25 11.35 -13.17
N SER A 44 4.49 11.86 -11.96
CA SER A 44 5.29 11.23 -10.91
C SER A 44 4.47 10.77 -9.70
N CYS A 45 3.14 10.69 -9.85
CA CYS A 45 2.20 10.44 -8.78
C CYS A 45 1.22 9.33 -9.15
N ILE A 46 0.63 8.71 -8.14
CA ILE A 46 -0.58 7.90 -8.31
C ILE A 46 -1.75 8.72 -7.81
N PHE A 47 -2.69 9.02 -8.71
CA PHE A 47 -3.99 9.54 -8.35
C PHE A 47 -4.87 8.41 -7.85
N ILE A 48 -5.47 8.58 -6.68
CA ILE A 48 -6.26 7.55 -5.99
C ILE A 48 -7.64 8.11 -5.67
N LYS A 49 -8.69 7.37 -6.01
CA LYS A 49 -10.08 7.72 -5.67
C LYS A 49 -10.80 6.51 -5.09
N GLY A 50 -11.68 6.74 -4.12
CA GLY A 50 -12.43 5.67 -3.44
C GLY A 50 -12.28 5.75 -1.92
N GLY A 51 -12.45 4.61 -1.25
CA GLY A 51 -12.56 4.56 0.21
C GLY A 51 -14.00 4.64 0.70
N LYS A 52 -14.18 5.01 1.97
CA LYS A 52 -15.52 5.13 2.58
C LYS A 52 -16.35 6.20 1.84
N PRO A 53 -17.60 5.90 1.43
CA PRO A 53 -18.48 6.88 0.81
C PRO A 53 -18.65 8.16 1.65
N GLY A 54 -18.69 9.31 0.98
CA GLY A 54 -18.82 10.62 1.63
C GLY A 54 -17.52 11.19 2.18
N THR A 55 -16.39 10.48 2.08
CA THR A 55 -15.07 11.03 2.44
C THR A 55 -14.49 11.85 1.29
N LYS A 56 -13.63 12.83 1.61
CA LYS A 56 -12.92 13.64 0.62
C LYS A 56 -12.25 12.81 -0.48
N ARG A 57 -11.54 11.72 -0.12
CA ARG A 57 -10.90 10.82 -1.10
C ARG A 57 -11.91 10.12 -2.00
N SER A 58 -13.09 9.76 -1.49
CA SER A 58 -14.13 9.13 -2.32
C SER A 58 -14.73 10.09 -3.34
N VAL A 59 -14.81 11.39 -3.00
CA VAL A 59 -15.42 12.43 -3.84
C VAL A 59 -14.40 13.06 -4.79
N GLU A 60 -13.29 13.56 -4.24
CA GLU A 60 -12.28 14.36 -4.95
C GLU A 60 -11.03 13.56 -5.33
N GLY A 61 -10.76 12.45 -4.65
CA GLY A 61 -9.50 11.71 -4.77
C GLY A 61 -8.34 12.36 -4.00
N GLU A 62 -7.15 11.79 -4.15
CA GLU A 62 -5.90 12.35 -3.65
C GLU A 62 -4.69 11.85 -4.45
N TYR A 63 -3.57 12.57 -4.37
CA TYR A 63 -2.32 12.18 -5.02
C TYR A 63 -1.33 11.61 -4.02
N LEU A 64 -0.87 10.38 -4.26
CA LEU A 64 0.29 9.79 -3.61
C LEU A 64 1.52 10.07 -4.48
N THR A 65 2.46 10.85 -3.96
CA THR A 65 3.69 11.19 -4.69
C THR A 65 4.71 10.05 -4.58
N GLY A 66 5.50 9.82 -5.63
CA GLY A 66 6.60 8.85 -5.57
C GLY A 66 7.59 9.16 -4.45
N LYS A 67 7.97 10.44 -4.28
CA LYS A 67 8.85 10.88 -3.18
C LYS A 67 8.31 10.50 -1.80
N GLY A 68 7.01 10.75 -1.55
CA GLY A 68 6.37 10.40 -0.29
C GLY A 68 6.30 8.90 -0.07
N PHE A 69 5.96 8.14 -1.12
CA PHE A 69 5.94 6.68 -1.08
C PHE A 69 7.32 6.11 -0.74
N ILE A 70 8.36 6.51 -1.50
CA ILE A 70 9.73 6.01 -1.38
C ILE A 70 10.24 6.25 0.05
N ALA A 71 10.11 7.48 0.54
CA ALA A 71 10.55 7.84 1.89
C ALA A 71 9.84 7.03 2.98
N ALA A 72 8.53 6.78 2.84
CA ALA A 72 7.79 5.96 3.79
C ALA A 72 8.22 4.49 3.72
N TYR A 73 8.38 3.94 2.52
CA TYR A 73 8.80 2.56 2.31
C TYR A 73 10.17 2.27 2.90
N ASP A 74 11.16 3.13 2.62
CA ASP A 74 12.54 2.97 3.11
C ASP A 74 12.64 2.91 4.64
N ILE A 75 11.71 3.55 5.33
CA ILE A 75 11.62 3.46 6.79
C ILE A 75 10.97 2.14 7.20
N ILE A 76 9.77 1.84 6.68
CA ILE A 76 8.97 0.73 7.18
C ILE A 76 9.51 -0.64 6.76
N ARG A 77 10.39 -0.72 5.75
CA ARG A 77 11.01 -1.99 5.31
C ARG A 77 11.92 -2.64 6.35
N THR A 78 12.26 -1.89 7.39
CA THR A 78 13.04 -2.36 8.54
C THR A 78 12.17 -2.85 9.69
N PHE A 79 10.84 -2.74 9.58
CA PHE A 79 9.94 -3.09 10.67
C PHE A 79 9.60 -4.57 10.60
N ASP A 80 9.63 -5.25 11.75
CA ASP A 80 9.21 -6.65 11.85
C ASP A 80 7.72 -6.83 11.53
N GLU A 81 6.90 -5.83 11.88
CA GLU A 81 5.46 -5.85 11.65
C GLU A 81 4.96 -4.44 11.33
N ILE A 82 4.13 -4.34 10.29
CA ILE A 82 3.53 -3.11 9.78
C ILE A 82 2.00 -3.15 9.91
N ASN A 83 1.42 -2.00 10.24
CA ASN A 83 -0.02 -1.76 10.17
C ASN A 83 -0.27 -0.27 9.88
N THR A 84 -1.52 0.09 9.60
CA THR A 84 -1.86 1.49 9.26
C THR A 84 -1.49 2.48 10.35
N GLY A 85 -1.51 2.09 11.63
CA GLY A 85 -1.09 2.92 12.76
C GLY A 85 0.42 3.19 12.77
N LYS A 86 1.23 2.14 12.63
CA LYS A 86 2.71 2.23 12.57
C LYS A 86 3.20 3.00 11.34
N VAL A 87 2.48 2.92 10.22
CA VAL A 87 2.86 3.59 8.97
C VAL A 87 2.39 5.05 8.91
N LYS A 88 1.35 5.42 9.66
CA LYS A 88 0.75 6.77 9.65
C LYS A 88 1.75 7.92 9.86
N PRO A 89 2.77 7.85 10.75
CA PRO A 89 3.73 8.94 10.92
C PRO A 89 4.51 9.28 9.64
N TYR A 90 4.68 8.31 8.73
CA TYR A 90 5.56 8.45 7.56
C TYR A 90 4.83 8.85 6.28
N ILE A 91 3.55 8.47 6.14
CA ILE A 91 2.74 8.76 4.94
C ILE A 91 1.42 9.53 5.28
N ARG A 92 1.25 9.91 6.54
CA ARG A 92 0.15 10.75 7.04
C ARG A 92 -1.23 10.17 6.70
N ARG A 93 -2.08 10.94 6.02
CA ARG A 93 -3.47 10.58 5.66
C ARG A 93 -3.58 9.50 4.58
N GLN A 94 -2.46 9.11 3.98
CA GLN A 94 -2.39 8.16 2.87
C GLN A 94 -2.02 6.74 3.35
N GLN A 95 -2.03 6.49 4.66
CA GLN A 95 -1.62 5.22 5.25
C GLN A 95 -2.46 4.03 4.77
N THR A 96 -3.77 4.23 4.59
CA THR A 96 -4.66 3.18 4.07
C THR A 96 -4.39 2.85 2.59
N PRO A 97 -4.39 3.82 1.65
CA PRO A 97 -4.08 3.51 0.25
C PRO A 97 -2.64 3.04 0.04
N PHE A 98 -1.67 3.58 0.80
CA PHE A 98 -0.30 3.09 0.77
C PHE A 98 -0.21 1.60 1.13
N MET A 99 -0.81 1.19 2.25
CA MET A 99 -0.86 -0.22 2.64
C MET A 99 -1.64 -1.08 1.65
N GLY A 100 -2.74 -0.56 1.09
CA GLY A 100 -3.54 -1.28 0.09
C GLY A 100 -2.80 -1.52 -1.22
N LEU A 101 -2.00 -0.55 -1.68
CA LEU A 101 -1.15 -0.71 -2.86
C LEU A 101 -0.07 -1.76 -2.63
N LEU A 102 0.63 -1.71 -1.50
CA LEU A 102 1.63 -2.72 -1.15
C LEU A 102 1.01 -4.11 -1.06
N PHE A 103 -0.20 -4.23 -0.49
CA PHE A 103 -0.89 -5.51 -0.35
C PHE A 103 -1.34 -6.05 -1.71
N SER A 104 -1.96 -5.21 -2.54
CA SER A 104 -2.50 -5.63 -3.84
C SER A 104 -1.40 -5.95 -4.84
N ALA A 105 -0.25 -5.26 -4.77
CA ALA A 105 0.94 -5.58 -5.54
C ALA A 105 1.75 -6.77 -4.96
N GLY A 106 1.25 -7.43 -3.90
CA GLY A 106 1.88 -8.62 -3.34
C GLY A 106 3.23 -8.35 -2.68
N ILE A 107 3.49 -7.13 -2.19
CA ILE A 107 4.74 -6.74 -1.50
C ILE A 107 4.65 -7.04 -0.01
N ILE A 108 3.46 -6.92 0.57
CA ILE A 108 3.19 -7.24 1.97
C ILE A 108 2.22 -8.40 2.09
N GLU A 109 2.39 -9.22 3.12
CA GLU A 109 1.56 -10.37 3.40
C GLU A 109 0.96 -10.29 4.81
N GLN A 110 -0.19 -10.93 4.99
CA GLN A 110 -0.74 -11.19 6.32
C GLN A 110 -0.02 -12.41 6.91
N ASP A 111 0.34 -12.34 8.19
CA ASP A 111 0.88 -13.51 8.88
C ASP A 111 -0.25 -14.53 9.02
N ASN A 112 -0.15 -15.64 8.30
CA ASN A 112 -1.15 -16.71 8.29
C ASN A 112 -1.11 -17.60 9.56
N ASP A 113 -0.41 -17.21 10.61
CA ASP A 113 -0.17 -18.03 11.82
C ASP A 113 -1.43 -18.29 12.70
N ILE A 114 -2.63 -17.94 12.23
CA ILE A 114 -3.88 -18.13 13.00
C ILE A 114 -4.83 -19.14 12.35
N PHE A 115 -4.67 -19.53 11.08
CA PHE A 115 -5.63 -20.44 10.43
C PHE A 115 -5.20 -21.92 10.35
N ASP A 116 -3.98 -22.26 10.76
CA ASP A 116 -3.48 -23.65 10.69
C ASP A 116 -3.56 -24.42 12.04
N ARG A 117 -4.32 -23.90 13.01
CA ARG A 117 -4.55 -24.55 14.32
C ARG A 117 -5.98 -25.06 14.55
N THR A 118 -6.78 -25.22 13.51
CA THR A 118 -8.17 -25.74 13.65
C THR A 118 -8.50 -26.90 12.72
N LEU A 119 -7.47 -27.58 12.17
CA LEU A 119 -7.65 -28.83 11.43
C LEU A 119 -6.57 -29.85 11.82
N ILE A 120 -6.59 -30.28 13.08
CA ILE A 120 -6.16 -31.64 13.50
C ILE A 120 -7.18 -32.14 14.51
#